data_AF-A0A1X6NUR0-F1
#
_entry.id   AF-A0A1X6NUR0-F1
#
_cell.length_a   1.000
_cell.length_b   1.000
_cell.length_c   1.000
_cell.angle_alpha   90.00
_cell.angle_beta   90.00
_cell.angle_gamma   90.00
#
_symmetry.space_group_name_H-M   'P 1'
#
loop_
_entity.id
_entity.type
_entity.pdbx_description
1 polymer ?
#
loop_
_entity_poly.entity_id
_entity_poly.type
_entity_poly.pdbx_seq_one_letter_code
_entity_poly.pdbx_strand_id
1 'polypeptide(L)'
;MRACDVFPTCLGLKVQVPIYKMAVLKDADRIAYTVPVATGSWQGDRVLRLIRAHWRAHHRAARPRNERLFAPVGTSAPLAARVVTRRLRDLMALAPMRAPLGTKWTGHSPWAGAASEAYAIGLSDALIQQLMGLSNVQTAYGYYIDAT
;
A
#
# COMPACT_ATOMS: atom_id res chain seq x y z
N MET A 1 -5.81 -7.13 0.04
CA MET A 1 -4.85 -8.18 -0.34
C MET A 1 -5.13 -9.44 0.47
N ARG A 2 -5.37 -10.57 -0.20
CA ARG A 2 -5.50 -11.88 0.45
C ARG A 2 -4.13 -12.48 0.71
N ALA A 3 -4.02 -13.48 1.58
CA ALA A 3 -2.74 -14.15 1.80
C ALA A 3 -2.21 -14.85 0.53
N CYS A 4 -3.10 -15.39 -0.32
CA CYS A 4 -2.76 -15.95 -1.62
C CYS A 4 -2.28 -14.94 -2.66
N ASP A 5 -2.37 -13.64 -2.36
CA ASP A 5 -1.98 -12.58 -3.29
C ASP A 5 -0.55 -12.08 -3.04
N VAL A 6 0.15 -12.65 -2.05
CA VAL A 6 1.44 -12.17 -1.55
C VAL A 6 2.45 -13.31 -1.50
N PHE A 7 3.58 -13.12 -2.17
CA PHE A 7 4.63 -14.11 -2.28
C PHE A 7 5.99 -13.47 -1.99
N PRO A 8 6.50 -13.59 -0.75
CA PRO A 8 7.88 -13.20 -0.44
C PRO A 8 8.87 -14.09 -1.21
N THR A 9 9.84 -13.48 -1.88
CA THR A 9 10.90 -14.17 -2.66
C THR A 9 12.28 -13.70 -2.19
N CYS A 10 13.35 -14.29 -2.72
CA CYS A 10 14.71 -13.80 -2.46
C CYS A 10 14.94 -12.37 -3.00
N LEU A 11 14.29 -12.00 -4.11
CA LEU A 11 14.47 -10.71 -4.79
C LEU A 11 13.53 -9.61 -4.30
N GLY A 12 12.48 -9.95 -3.53
CA GLY A 12 11.47 -8.99 -3.12
C GLY A 12 10.11 -9.61 -2.85
N LEU A 13 9.09 -8.77 -2.80
CA LEU A 13 7.71 -9.16 -2.58
C LEU A 13 6.95 -9.16 -3.91
N LYS A 14 6.55 -10.33 -4.39
CA LYS A 14 5.61 -10.42 -5.51
C LYS A 14 4.20 -10.26 -4.97
N VAL A 15 3.42 -9.39 -5.61
CA VAL A 15 2.08 -9.01 -5.17
C VAL A 15 1.13 -9.03 -6.35
N GLN A 16 -0.09 -9.53 -6.12
CA GLN A 16 -1.17 -9.48 -7.09
C GLN A 16 -2.43 -8.84 -6.48
N VAL A 17 -2.86 -7.69 -7.00
CA VAL A 17 -4.06 -7.00 -6.50
C VAL A 17 -5.16 -6.96 -7.55
N PRO A 18 -6.43 -7.16 -7.18
CA PRO A 18 -7.53 -6.84 -8.08
C PRO A 18 -7.52 -5.35 -8.40
N ILE A 19 -7.94 -4.99 -9.61
CA ILE A 19 -8.05 -3.58 -10.01
C ILE A 19 -9.32 -3.01 -9.39
N TYR A 20 -9.21 -1.91 -8.66
CA TYR A 20 -10.37 -1.18 -8.14
C TYR A 20 -10.37 0.24 -8.72
N LYS A 21 -11.51 0.71 -9.21
CA LYS A 21 -11.75 2.12 -9.56
C LYS A 21 -12.86 2.66 -8.66
N MET A 22 -12.61 3.74 -7.94
CA MET A 22 -13.59 4.33 -6.99
C MET A 22 -14.14 3.30 -5.98
N ALA A 23 -13.28 2.40 -5.49
CA ALA A 23 -13.64 1.26 -4.61
C ALA A 23 -14.56 0.19 -5.24
N VAL A 24 -14.84 0.27 -6.56
CA VAL A 24 -15.53 -0.76 -7.33
C VAL A 24 -14.50 -1.65 -8.01
N LEU A 25 -14.67 -2.98 -7.93
CA LEU A 25 -13.82 -3.94 -8.64
C LEU A 25 -14.02 -3.75 -10.14
N LYS A 26 -12.93 -3.43 -10.86
CA LYS A 26 -12.94 -3.23 -12.31
C LYS A 26 -12.48 -4.52 -12.99
N ASP A 27 -13.44 -5.24 -13.56
CA ASP A 27 -13.25 -6.54 -14.23
C ASP A 27 -12.54 -7.58 -13.33
N ALA A 28 -12.50 -8.85 -13.72
CA ALA A 28 -11.81 -9.88 -12.92
C ALA A 28 -10.28 -9.73 -12.96
N ASP A 29 -9.78 -8.72 -13.66
CA ASP A 29 -8.38 -8.46 -13.93
C ASP A 29 -7.60 -8.04 -12.69
N ARG A 30 -6.33 -8.43 -12.69
CA ARG A 30 -5.44 -8.28 -11.54
C ARG A 30 -4.08 -7.79 -12.02
N ILE A 31 -3.57 -6.77 -11.34
CA ILE A 31 -2.20 -6.29 -11.59
C ILE A 31 -1.26 -7.12 -10.73
N ALA A 32 -0.21 -7.64 -11.36
CA ALA A 32 0.90 -8.30 -10.69
C ALA A 32 2.16 -7.42 -10.81
N TYR A 33 2.85 -7.22 -9.70
CA TYR A 33 4.09 -6.46 -9.66
C TYR A 33 5.04 -7.01 -8.58
N THR A 34 6.31 -6.65 -8.70
CA THR A 34 7.34 -7.00 -7.71
C THR A 34 7.80 -5.73 -7.03
N VAL A 35 7.74 -5.71 -5.70
CA VAL A 35 8.42 -4.70 -4.89
C VAL A 35 9.81 -5.25 -4.58
N PRO A 36 10.88 -4.69 -5.17
CA PRO A 36 12.24 -5.16 -4.90
C PRO A 36 12.61 -4.82 -3.45
N VAL A 37 13.48 -5.64 -2.87
CA VAL A 37 14.09 -5.28 -1.58
C VAL A 37 15.03 -4.09 -1.79
N ALA A 38 14.99 -3.13 -0.88
CA ALA A 38 15.98 -2.04 -0.86
C ALA A 38 17.43 -2.58 -0.89
N THR A 39 18.35 -1.77 -1.42
CA THR A 39 19.79 -2.08 -1.42
C THR A 39 20.25 -2.43 0.00
N GLY A 40 20.82 -3.62 0.19
CA GLY A 40 21.26 -4.10 1.51
C GLY A 40 20.50 -5.29 2.10
N SER A 41 19.73 -6.03 1.30
CA SER A 41 18.99 -7.27 1.65
C SER A 41 17.73 -7.05 2.48
N TRP A 42 16.98 -8.14 2.70
CA TRP A 42 15.78 -8.13 3.53
C TRP A 42 16.04 -7.56 4.93
N GLN A 43 17.26 -7.65 5.46
CA GLN A 43 17.55 -7.11 6.79
C GLN A 43 17.52 -5.58 6.84
N GLY A 44 17.93 -4.92 5.75
CA GLY A 44 17.89 -3.46 5.63
C GLY A 44 16.47 -2.92 5.43
N ASP A 45 15.60 -3.68 4.75
CA ASP A 45 14.26 -3.23 4.39
C ASP A 45 13.23 -3.44 5.52
N ARG A 46 13.06 -2.42 6.37
CA ARG A 46 12.16 -2.48 7.53
C ARG A 46 10.70 -2.74 7.13
N VAL A 47 10.24 -2.16 6.04
CA VAL A 47 8.84 -2.26 5.58
C VAL A 47 8.55 -3.66 5.06
N LEU A 48 9.38 -4.17 4.16
CA LEU A 48 9.18 -5.51 3.64
C LEU A 48 9.35 -6.57 4.73
N ARG A 49 10.25 -6.37 5.70
CA ARG A 49 10.34 -7.27 6.87
C ARG A 49 9.04 -7.36 7.66
N LEU A 50 8.40 -6.23 7.93
CA LEU A 50 7.12 -6.22 8.65
C LEU A 50 6.06 -7.00 7.87
N ILE A 51 5.95 -6.77 6.56
CA ILE A 51 5.01 -7.50 5.70
C ILE A 51 5.31 -9.00 5.70
N ARG A 52 6.58 -9.39 5.56
CA ARG A 52 7.00 -10.80 5.57
C ARG A 52 6.75 -11.46 6.93
N ALA A 53 6.97 -10.74 8.04
CA ALA A 53 6.67 -11.24 9.37
C ALA A 53 5.17 -11.49 9.56
N HIS A 54 4.33 -10.55 9.11
CA HIS A 54 2.87 -10.68 9.16
C HIS A 54 2.37 -11.83 8.28
N TRP A 55 2.93 -11.98 7.07
CA TRP A 55 2.67 -13.11 6.19
C TRP A 55 3.05 -14.45 6.83
N ARG A 56 4.24 -14.53 7.46
CA ARG A 56 4.65 -15.74 8.19
C ARG A 56 3.72 -16.06 9.35
N ALA A 57 3.29 -15.05 10.11
CA ALA A 57 2.36 -15.23 11.21
C ALA A 57 1.00 -15.76 10.72
N HIS A 58 0.50 -15.26 9.58
CA HIS A 58 -0.73 -15.76 8.94
C HIS A 58 -0.64 -17.26 8.63
N HIS A 59 0.45 -17.70 7.99
CA HIS A 59 0.64 -19.10 7.64
C HIS A 59 0.91 -20.00 8.84
N ARG A 60 1.68 -19.55 9.83
CA ARG A 60 1.91 -20.29 11.08
C ARG A 60 0.63 -20.53 11.87
N ALA A 61 -0.31 -19.58 11.81
CA ALA A 61 -1.63 -19.72 12.40
C ALA A 61 -2.59 -20.60 11.57
N ALA A 62 -2.10 -21.24 10.49
CA ALA A 62 -2.90 -22.06 9.57
C ALA A 62 -4.16 -21.35 9.03
N ARG A 63 -4.11 -20.01 8.91
CA ARG A 63 -5.25 -19.22 8.43
C ARG A 63 -5.50 -19.50 6.94
N PRO A 64 -6.76 -19.57 6.48
CA PRO A 64 -7.10 -19.79 5.08
C PRO A 64 -6.38 -18.81 4.13
N ARG A 65 -6.00 -19.30 2.95
CA ARG A 65 -5.26 -18.53 1.95
C ARG A 65 -6.08 -17.39 1.34
N ASN A 66 -7.41 -17.52 1.32
CA ASN A 66 -8.33 -16.51 0.82
C ASN A 66 -8.66 -15.41 1.84
N GLU A 67 -8.26 -15.55 3.10
CA GLU A 67 -8.41 -14.49 4.09
C GLU A 67 -7.53 -13.28 3.77
N ARG A 68 -7.99 -12.11 4.24
CA ARG A 68 -7.26 -10.86 4.16
C ARG A 68 -6.03 -10.92 5.05
N LEU A 69 -4.88 -10.65 4.43
CA LEU A 69 -3.58 -10.69 5.10
C LEU A 69 -3.55 -9.67 6.26
N PHE A 70 -3.96 -8.42 6.00
CA PHE A 70 -3.92 -7.31 6.97
C PHE A 70 -5.29 -7.01 7.61
N ALA A 71 -6.00 -8.04 8.05
CA ALA A 71 -7.29 -7.89 8.73
C ALA A 71 -7.43 -8.90 9.88
N PRO A 72 -8.43 -8.73 10.77
CA PRO A 72 -8.73 -9.72 11.80
C PRO A 72 -8.94 -11.12 11.21
N VAL A 73 -8.68 -12.14 12.03
CA VAL A 73 -8.91 -13.56 11.68
C VAL A 73 -10.36 -13.77 11.22
N GLY A 74 -10.58 -14.63 10.22
CA GLY A 74 -11.89 -14.88 9.63
C GLY A 74 -12.33 -13.85 8.58
N THR A 75 -11.58 -12.76 8.38
CA THR A 75 -11.95 -11.72 7.42
C THR A 75 -11.61 -12.13 5.99
N SER A 76 -12.61 -12.46 5.17
CA SER A 76 -12.43 -12.75 3.73
C SER A 76 -12.84 -11.58 2.82
N ALA A 77 -13.83 -10.78 3.23
CA ALA A 77 -14.24 -9.59 2.51
C ALA A 77 -13.25 -8.42 2.70
N PRO A 78 -13.14 -7.47 1.75
CA PRO A 78 -12.36 -6.24 1.98
C PRO A 78 -12.90 -5.46 3.18
N LEU A 79 -12.01 -4.84 3.96
CA LEU A 79 -12.43 -3.89 4.99
C LEU A 79 -12.96 -2.61 4.34
N ALA A 80 -14.03 -2.05 4.89
CA ALA A 80 -14.55 -0.77 4.44
C ALA A 80 -13.50 0.35 4.62
N ALA A 81 -13.43 1.29 3.68
CA ALA A 81 -12.45 2.38 3.69
C ALA A 81 -12.45 3.20 4.99
N ARG A 82 -13.63 3.40 5.60
CA ARG A 82 -13.78 4.06 6.90
C ARG A 82 -13.07 3.33 8.05
N VAL A 83 -13.09 2.00 8.03
CA VAL A 83 -12.44 1.16 9.06
C VAL A 83 -10.93 1.26 8.92
N VAL A 84 -10.42 1.15 7.69
CA VAL A 84 -8.98 1.31 7.41
C VAL A 84 -8.51 2.71 7.79
N THR A 85 -9.24 3.75 7.39
CA THR A 85 -8.92 5.15 7.72
C THR A 85 -8.87 5.38 9.23
N ARG A 86 -9.85 4.87 9.98
CA ARG A 86 -9.84 4.97 11.45
C ARG A 86 -8.61 4.29 12.04
N ARG A 87 -8.33 3.05 11.65
CA ARG A 87 -7.15 2.31 12.16
C ARG A 87 -5.84 3.01 11.87
N LEU A 88 -5.68 3.56 10.67
CA LEU A 88 -4.46 4.29 10.35
C LEU A 88 -4.34 5.58 11.17
N ARG A 89 -5.45 6.26 11.46
CA ARG A 89 -5.46 7.43 12.36
C ARG A 89 -5.05 7.03 13.78
N ASP A 90 -5.56 5.91 14.27
CA ASP A 90 -5.17 5.38 15.58
C ASP A 90 -3.66 5.05 15.60
N LEU A 91 -3.11 4.51 14.50
CA LEU A 91 -1.66 4.27 14.37
C LEU A 91 -0.84 5.56 14.33
N MET A 92 -1.35 6.64 13.74
CA MET A 92 -0.65 7.94 13.80
C MET A 92 -0.51 8.44 15.23
N ALA A 93 -1.46 8.17 16.12
CA ALA A 93 -1.32 8.55 17.53
C ALA A 93 -0.21 7.77 18.26
N LEU A 94 0.19 6.61 17.72
CA LEU A 94 1.24 5.75 18.26
C LEU A 94 2.61 5.99 17.59
N ALA A 95 2.65 6.72 16.47
CA ALA A 95 3.85 7.07 15.74
C ALA A 95 4.12 8.58 15.90
N PRO A 96 5.36 9.06 15.71
CA PRO A 96 5.65 10.49 15.66
C PRO A 96 5.18 11.12 14.34
N MET A 97 3.97 10.79 13.89
CA MET A 97 3.34 11.31 12.68
C MET A 97 2.11 12.13 13.06
N ARG A 98 2.05 13.38 12.60
CA ARG A 98 0.86 14.24 12.76
C ARG A 98 0.19 14.45 11.42
N ALA A 99 -1.13 14.36 11.40
CA ALA A 99 -1.89 14.84 10.25
C ALA A 99 -1.66 16.36 10.09
N PRO A 100 -1.50 16.87 8.85
CA PRO A 100 -1.41 18.31 8.61
C PRO A 100 -2.67 19.02 9.12
N LEU A 101 -2.48 20.19 9.74
CA LEU A 101 -3.59 21.00 10.26
C LEU A 101 -4.52 21.45 9.12
N GLY A 102 -5.83 21.53 9.39
CA GLY A 102 -6.82 22.01 8.43
C GLY A 102 -7.17 21.06 7.28
N THR A 103 -6.55 19.87 7.21
CA THR A 103 -6.81 18.91 6.12
C THR A 103 -7.45 17.62 6.64
N LYS A 104 -8.36 17.05 5.83
CA LYS A 104 -8.99 15.77 6.16
C LYS A 104 -8.01 14.63 5.91
N TRP A 105 -7.43 14.09 6.96
CA TRP A 105 -6.57 12.91 6.87
C TRP A 105 -7.39 11.64 6.61
N THR A 106 -7.08 10.96 5.50
CA THR A 106 -7.74 9.72 5.06
C THR A 106 -6.71 8.64 4.71
N GLY A 107 -7.17 7.42 4.43
CA GLY A 107 -6.29 6.37 3.89
C GLY A 107 -5.61 6.73 2.55
N HIS A 108 -6.06 7.76 1.83
CA HIS A 108 -5.38 8.26 0.62
C HIS A 108 -4.25 9.26 0.93
N SER A 109 -4.20 9.83 2.14
CA SER A 109 -3.18 10.83 2.50
C SER A 109 -1.74 10.29 2.43
N PRO A 110 -1.43 9.04 2.86
CA PRO A 110 -0.10 8.46 2.65
C PRO A 110 0.26 8.30 1.16
N TRP A 111 -0.73 8.08 0.30
CA TRP A 111 -0.52 7.96 -1.14
C TRP A 111 -0.12 9.31 -1.75
N ALA A 112 -0.79 10.39 -1.35
CA ALA A 112 -0.42 11.75 -1.73
C ALA A 112 0.99 12.10 -1.24
N GLY A 113 1.28 11.87 0.05
CA GLY A 113 2.63 12.12 0.60
C GLY A 113 3.73 11.37 -0.13
N ALA A 114 3.52 10.09 -0.47
CA ALA A 114 4.48 9.32 -1.25
C ALA A 114 4.71 9.89 -2.66
N ALA A 115 3.66 10.42 -3.30
CA ALA A 115 3.76 11.08 -4.60
C ALA A 115 4.52 12.41 -4.51
N SER A 116 4.23 13.24 -3.50
CA SER A 116 4.95 14.50 -3.25
C SER A 116 6.44 14.26 -2.97
N GLU A 117 6.76 13.27 -2.13
CA GLU A 117 8.16 12.92 -1.83
C GLU A 117 8.90 12.39 -3.08
N ALA A 118 8.24 11.53 -3.87
CA ALA A 118 8.79 11.05 -5.13
C ALA A 118 9.12 12.22 -6.08
N TYR A 119 8.21 13.19 -6.19
CA TYR A 119 8.45 14.41 -6.94
C TYR A 119 9.62 15.23 -6.36
N ALA A 120 9.65 15.45 -5.04
CA ALA A 120 10.67 16.26 -4.36
C ALA A 120 12.09 15.70 -4.52
N ILE A 121 12.25 14.37 -4.57
CA ILE A 121 13.55 13.72 -4.82
C ILE A 121 13.89 13.59 -6.32
N GLY A 122 13.07 14.16 -7.21
CA GLY A 122 13.34 14.27 -8.64
C GLY A 122 13.00 13.03 -9.47
N LEU A 123 12.07 12.17 -9.04
CA LEU A 123 11.59 11.10 -9.91
C LEU A 123 10.91 11.68 -11.16
N SER A 124 11.09 11.02 -12.30
CA SER A 124 10.45 11.46 -13.54
C SER A 124 8.93 11.29 -13.48
N ASP A 125 8.22 12.18 -14.19
CA ASP A 125 6.77 12.12 -14.37
C ASP A 125 6.28 10.73 -14.79
N ALA A 126 6.98 10.09 -15.73
CA ALA A 126 6.65 8.75 -16.20
C ALA A 126 6.73 7.71 -15.08
N LEU A 127 7.74 7.81 -14.21
CA LEU A 127 7.91 6.90 -13.08
C LEU A 127 6.87 7.16 -11.99
N ILE A 128 6.57 8.42 -11.68
CA ILE A 128 5.51 8.78 -10.73
C ILE A 128 4.15 8.28 -11.24
N GLN A 129 3.84 8.51 -12.51
CA GLN A 129 2.63 8.00 -13.15
C GLN A 129 2.51 6.48 -13.03
N GLN A 130 3.59 5.75 -13.32
CA GLN A 130 3.62 4.29 -13.23
C GLN A 130 3.44 3.80 -11.79
N LEU A 131 4.18 4.37 -10.83
CA LEU A 131 4.10 3.98 -9.42
C LEU A 131 2.72 4.24 -8.82
N MET A 132 2.07 5.32 -9.23
CA MET A 132 0.72 5.67 -8.79
C MET A 132 -0.39 4.95 -9.58
N GLY A 133 -0.05 4.23 -10.66
CA GLY A 133 -1.02 3.54 -11.50
C GLY A 133 -2.01 4.50 -12.19
N LEU A 134 -1.56 5.70 -12.55
CA LEU A 134 -2.40 6.72 -13.17
C LEU A 134 -2.39 6.61 -14.70
N SER A 135 -3.52 6.89 -15.33
CA SER A 135 -3.62 7.02 -16.79
C SER A 135 -2.94 8.28 -17.31
N ASN A 136 -2.77 9.29 -16.46
CA ASN A 136 -2.18 10.58 -16.81
C ASN A 136 -1.47 11.20 -15.59
N VAL A 137 -0.25 11.73 -15.78
CA VAL A 137 0.53 12.33 -14.68
C VAL A 137 -0.08 13.63 -14.16
N GLN A 138 -0.85 14.36 -14.96
CA GLN A 138 -1.55 15.58 -14.55
C GLN A 138 -2.55 15.31 -13.41
N THR A 139 -3.07 14.08 -13.31
CA THR A 139 -3.88 13.66 -12.16
C THR A 139 -3.06 13.61 -10.87
N ALA A 140 -1.76 13.27 -10.94
CA ALA A 140 -0.86 13.32 -9.80
C ALA A 140 -0.69 14.76 -9.30
N TYR A 141 -0.34 15.69 -10.21
CA TYR A 141 -0.18 17.11 -9.89
C TYR A 141 -1.45 17.78 -9.38
N GLY A 142 -2.61 17.41 -9.92
CA GLY A 142 -3.88 18.02 -9.52
C GLY A 142 -4.41 17.59 -8.15
N TYR A 143 -4.04 16.38 -7.66
CA TYR A 143 -4.70 15.78 -6.49
C TYR A 143 -3.78 15.16 -5.45
N TYR A 144 -2.51 14.90 -5.76
CA TYR A 144 -1.65 14.07 -4.93
C TYR A 144 -0.27 14.66 -4.67
N ILE A 145 0.29 15.42 -5.61
CA ILE A 145 1.61 16.05 -5.47
C ILE A 145 1.42 17.45 -4.92
N ASP A 146 2.10 17.73 -3.83
CA ASP A 146 2.35 19.08 -3.34
C ASP A 146 3.64 19.58 -3.99
N ALA A 147 3.51 20.41 -5.02
CA ALA A 147 4.62 20.91 -5.84
C ALA A 147 4.97 22.38 -5.52
N THR A 148 4.45 22.93 -4.42
CA THR A 148 4.75 24.30 -3.98
C THR A 148 6.06 24.42 -3.23
#